data_AF-G8JYU3-F1
#
_entry.id   AF-G8JYU3-F1
#
_cell.length_a   1.000
_cell.length_b   1.000
_cell.length_c   1.000
_cell.angle_alpha   90.00
_cell.angle_beta   90.00
_cell.angle_gamma   90.00
#
_symmetry.space_group_name_H-M   'P 1'
#
loop_
_entity.id
_entity.type
_entity.pdbx_description
1 polymer ?
#
loop_
_entity_poly.entity_id
_entity_poly.type
_entity_poly.pdbx_seq_one_letter_code
_entity_poly.pdbx_strand_id
1 'polypeptide(L)'
;MKVVVNERRCFGSGQCVLVAPEVFEQSNDGTVTLLVDKPSPDNHSLVRAAARSCPATAIRFEENAMRQEPTEFSYDDLPALISRMRGDERHSFSSSSTMDVLWVLYDEIPNVSPESPDDDDRDRFLLSKGHGPMAYYAVLAAKGFLRPELLDTWATKNSPLGFAPDRTKISGVEMSGGSLGHGLPLAVGVAMGLRIQNRHAPRVFVLIGDGEFDEGSNHEAMAFAGRARLNQLTVIVLDNGTASMGWPHGIDKRFDGEGWDTININGADHEEIAAALNRDHNDRPLAVVATVTRQSARSSIQQR
;
A
#
# COMPACT_ATOMS: atom_id res chain seq x y z
N MET A 1 -1.96 4.37 -23.71
CA MET A 1 -2.85 4.31 -22.55
C MET A 1 -4.02 3.41 -22.91
N LYS A 2 -4.27 2.36 -22.14
CA LYS A 2 -5.46 1.50 -22.25
C LYS A 2 -6.39 1.85 -21.09
N VAL A 3 -7.66 2.15 -21.36
CA VAL A 3 -8.65 2.52 -20.34
C VAL A 3 -9.50 1.31 -20.02
N VAL A 4 -9.86 1.15 -18.75
CA VAL A 4 -10.73 0.09 -18.24
C VAL A 4 -11.79 0.72 -17.36
N VAL A 5 -13.05 0.30 -17.55
CA VAL A 5 -14.16 0.67 -16.68
C VAL A 5 -14.67 -0.58 -15.98
N ASN A 6 -14.66 -0.55 -14.63
CA ASN A 6 -15.26 -1.58 -13.81
C ASN A 6 -16.75 -1.27 -13.62
N GLU A 7 -17.58 -1.85 -14.49
CA GLU A 7 -19.03 -1.68 -14.48
C GLU A 7 -19.66 -2.06 -13.14
N ARG A 8 -19.11 -3.05 -12.43
CA ARG A 8 -19.62 -3.49 -11.11
C ARG A 8 -19.42 -2.45 -10.01
N ARG A 9 -18.41 -1.59 -10.14
CA ARG A 9 -18.16 -0.48 -9.20
C ARG A 9 -18.93 0.78 -9.60
N CYS A 10 -19.32 0.90 -10.86
CA CYS A 10 -19.99 2.09 -11.37
C CYS A 10 -21.40 2.19 -10.81
N PHE A 11 -21.72 3.32 -10.16
CA PHE A 11 -23.09 3.65 -9.73
C PHE A 11 -23.71 4.79 -10.56
N GLY A 12 -23.12 5.10 -11.71
CA GLY A 12 -23.73 5.97 -12.71
C GLY A 12 -23.71 7.47 -12.45
N SER A 13 -22.63 7.98 -11.84
CA SER A 13 -22.47 9.44 -11.64
C SER A 13 -22.37 10.28 -12.92
N GLY A 14 -22.07 9.66 -14.08
CA GLY A 14 -21.97 10.31 -15.39
C GLY A 14 -20.80 11.31 -15.57
N GLN A 15 -20.00 11.60 -14.54
CA GLN A 15 -18.97 12.65 -14.57
C GLN A 15 -17.94 12.44 -15.68
N CYS A 16 -17.54 11.20 -15.93
CA CYS A 16 -16.60 10.86 -16.97
C CYS A 16 -17.11 11.10 -18.39
N VAL A 17 -18.42 10.94 -18.63
CA VAL A 17 -19.04 11.24 -19.92
C VAL A 17 -19.03 12.75 -20.15
N LEU A 18 -19.22 13.55 -19.11
CA LEU A 18 -19.12 15.01 -19.21
C LEU A 18 -17.68 15.47 -19.49
N VAL A 19 -16.69 14.79 -18.92
CA VAL A 19 -15.28 15.16 -19.04
C VAL A 19 -14.65 14.65 -20.34
N ALA A 20 -15.00 13.45 -20.79
CA ALA A 20 -14.42 12.80 -21.96
C ALA A 20 -15.49 12.03 -22.77
N PRO A 21 -16.45 12.74 -23.40
CA PRO A 21 -17.59 12.12 -24.11
C PRO A 21 -17.17 11.29 -25.32
N GLU A 22 -15.98 11.52 -25.87
CA GLU A 22 -15.43 10.72 -26.97
C GLU A 22 -14.91 9.34 -26.52
N VAL A 23 -14.76 9.13 -25.20
CA VAL A 23 -14.17 7.90 -24.62
C VAL A 23 -15.19 7.11 -23.80
N PHE A 24 -16.13 7.79 -23.15
CA PHE A 24 -17.11 7.18 -22.27
C PHE A 24 -18.54 7.44 -22.74
N GLU A 25 -19.39 6.44 -22.59
CA GLU A 25 -20.83 6.55 -22.77
C GLU A 25 -21.55 6.08 -21.49
N GLN A 26 -22.75 6.59 -21.24
CA GLN A 26 -23.60 6.12 -20.15
C GLN A 26 -24.83 5.42 -20.73
N SER A 27 -25.02 4.15 -20.38
CA SER A 27 -26.20 3.38 -20.76
C SER A 27 -27.44 3.85 -20.02
N ASN A 28 -28.60 3.42 -20.50
CA ASN A 28 -29.91 3.81 -19.95
C ASN A 28 -30.13 3.36 -18.49
N ASP A 29 -29.42 2.33 -18.03
CA ASP A 29 -29.41 1.88 -16.64
C ASP A 29 -28.47 2.73 -15.74
N GLY A 30 -27.83 3.75 -16.31
CA GLY A 30 -26.89 4.62 -15.64
C GLY A 30 -25.46 4.09 -15.62
N THR A 31 -25.18 2.86 -16.05
CA THR A 31 -23.82 2.32 -16.05
C THR A 31 -22.96 3.05 -17.08
N VAL A 32 -21.71 3.34 -16.75
CA VAL A 32 -20.76 3.91 -17.72
C VAL A 32 -20.02 2.78 -18.41
N THR A 33 -19.89 2.86 -19.73
CA THR A 33 -19.12 1.93 -20.57
C THR A 33 -18.05 2.69 -21.38
N LEU A 34 -17.12 1.94 -21.98
CA LEU A 34 -16.07 2.49 -22.83
C LEU A 34 -16.49 2.46 -24.30
N LEU A 35 -16.45 3.62 -24.96
CA LEU A 35 -16.55 3.71 -26.42
C LEU A 35 -15.24 3.29 -27.09
N VAL A 36 -14.11 3.68 -26.51
CA VAL A 36 -12.76 3.38 -27.02
C VAL A 36 -11.84 3.00 -25.87
N ASP A 37 -11.32 1.77 -25.88
CA ASP A 37 -10.42 1.26 -24.84
C ASP A 37 -8.98 1.79 -24.98
N LYS A 38 -8.59 2.30 -26.15
CA LYS A 38 -7.28 2.91 -26.43
C LYS A 38 -7.46 4.29 -27.09
N PRO A 39 -7.80 5.32 -26.31
CA PRO A 39 -8.08 6.65 -26.85
C PRO A 39 -6.82 7.32 -27.42
N SER A 40 -7.03 8.22 -28.38
CA SER A 40 -5.96 9.03 -28.99
C SER A 40 -5.20 9.85 -27.94
N PRO A 41 -3.91 10.19 -28.17
CA PRO A 41 -3.12 11.00 -27.25
C PRO A 41 -3.80 12.31 -26.80
N ASP A 42 -4.56 12.96 -27.69
CA ASP A 42 -5.28 14.20 -27.40
C ASP A 42 -6.32 14.02 -26.28
N ASN A 43 -6.89 12.82 -26.16
CA ASN A 43 -7.88 12.48 -25.14
C ASN A 43 -7.26 12.01 -23.80
N HIS A 44 -5.93 11.87 -23.70
CA HIS A 44 -5.29 11.31 -22.49
C HIS A 44 -5.48 12.19 -21.25
N SER A 45 -5.40 13.51 -21.40
CA SER A 45 -5.59 14.45 -20.29
C SER A 45 -7.02 14.41 -19.76
N LEU A 46 -8.01 14.34 -20.66
CA LEU A 46 -9.43 14.24 -20.33
C LEU A 46 -9.75 12.90 -19.65
N VAL A 47 -9.21 11.79 -20.13
CA VAL A 47 -9.37 10.49 -19.47
C VAL A 47 -8.79 10.48 -18.06
N ARG A 48 -7.62 11.10 -17.84
CA ARG A 48 -7.05 11.24 -16.50
C ARG A 48 -7.96 12.07 -15.58
N ALA A 49 -8.54 13.15 -16.10
CA ALA A 49 -9.51 13.96 -15.36
C ALA A 49 -10.82 13.21 -15.08
N ALA A 50 -11.31 12.42 -16.03
CA ALA A 50 -12.50 11.58 -15.91
C ALA A 50 -12.31 10.50 -14.82
N ALA A 51 -11.14 9.86 -14.78
CA ALA A 51 -10.81 8.89 -13.74
C ALA A 51 -10.73 9.54 -12.35
N ARG A 52 -10.10 10.72 -12.23
CA ARG A 52 -10.00 11.47 -10.97
C ARG A 52 -11.34 11.96 -10.45
N SER A 53 -12.27 12.28 -11.34
CA SER A 53 -13.61 12.74 -11.01
C SER A 53 -14.60 11.60 -10.78
N CYS A 54 -14.21 10.34 -11.02
CA CYS A 54 -15.07 9.19 -10.81
C CYS A 54 -15.17 8.87 -9.30
N PRO A 55 -16.30 9.15 -8.62
CA PRO A 55 -16.44 8.91 -7.19
C PRO A 55 -16.41 7.42 -6.83
N ALA A 56 -16.81 6.57 -7.79
CA ALA A 56 -16.75 5.12 -7.67
C ALA A 56 -15.34 4.54 -7.82
N THR A 57 -14.37 5.34 -8.30
CA THR A 57 -13.06 4.86 -8.76
C THR A 57 -13.18 3.72 -9.79
N ALA A 58 -14.26 3.73 -10.58
CA ALA A 58 -14.59 2.69 -11.54
C ALA A 58 -13.73 2.78 -12.82
N ILE A 59 -13.04 3.90 -13.04
CA ILE A 59 -12.26 4.15 -14.26
C ILE A 59 -10.78 4.08 -13.90
N ARG A 60 -10.05 3.22 -14.61
CA ARG A 60 -8.59 3.12 -14.53
C ARG A 60 -8.00 3.17 -15.93
N PHE A 61 -6.71 3.46 -16.01
CA PHE A 61 -5.98 3.37 -17.25
C PHE A 61 -4.58 2.81 -17.01
N GLU A 62 -4.19 1.87 -17.87
CA GLU A 62 -2.86 1.30 -17.93
C GLU A 62 -2.02 2.14 -18.90
N GLU A 63 -0.91 2.66 -18.40
CA GLU A 63 0.15 3.13 -19.25
C GLU A 63 1.16 1.99 -19.35
N ASN A 64 1.35 1.43 -20.55
CA ASN A 64 2.41 0.44 -20.84
C ASN A 64 3.82 0.90 -20.40
N ALA A 65 3.97 2.15 -19.97
CA ALA A 65 5.18 2.76 -19.45
C ALA A 65 5.41 2.58 -17.94
N MET A 66 4.57 1.84 -17.18
CA MET A 66 4.82 1.64 -15.74
C MET A 66 5.19 0.21 -15.34
N ARG A 67 4.82 -0.81 -16.12
CA ARG A 67 5.12 -2.22 -15.82
C ARG A 67 6.33 -2.73 -16.60
N GLN A 68 7.03 -3.68 -16.01
CA GLN A 68 8.10 -4.45 -16.64
C GLN A 68 7.67 -5.92 -16.76
N GLU A 69 8.23 -6.64 -17.74
CA GLU A 69 8.24 -8.10 -17.72
C GLU A 69 8.94 -8.61 -16.43
N PRO A 70 8.59 -9.79 -15.90
CA PRO A 70 9.17 -10.29 -14.65
C PRO A 70 10.70 -10.27 -14.70
N THR A 71 11.31 -9.53 -13.77
CA THR A 71 12.77 -9.50 -13.56
C THR A 71 13.12 -10.21 -12.27
N GLU A 72 14.18 -11.01 -12.30
CA GLU A 72 14.75 -11.67 -11.11
C GLU A 72 15.56 -10.68 -10.27
N PHE A 73 14.89 -9.72 -9.62
CA PHE A 73 15.52 -8.98 -8.52
C PHE A 73 15.42 -9.80 -7.24
N SER A 74 16.49 -9.81 -6.44
CA SER A 74 16.51 -10.36 -5.09
C SER A 74 16.48 -9.24 -4.05
N TYR A 75 16.39 -9.62 -2.77
CA TYR A 75 16.51 -8.67 -1.66
C TYR A 75 17.82 -7.87 -1.72
N ASP A 76 18.92 -8.50 -2.17
CA ASP A 76 20.25 -7.88 -2.22
C ASP A 76 20.37 -6.76 -3.27
N ASP A 77 19.40 -6.66 -4.19
CA ASP A 77 19.35 -5.59 -5.19
C ASP A 77 18.68 -4.32 -4.65
N LEU A 78 17.94 -4.40 -3.54
CA LEU A 78 17.19 -3.26 -3.00
C LEU A 78 18.07 -2.06 -2.66
N PRO A 79 19.27 -2.19 -2.05
CA PRO A 79 20.14 -1.04 -1.80
C PRO A 79 20.54 -0.30 -3.09
N ALA A 80 20.80 -1.03 -4.19
CA ALA A 80 21.11 -0.44 -5.48
C ALA A 80 19.90 0.31 -6.05
N LEU A 81 18.70 -0.27 -5.97
CA LEU A 81 17.45 0.38 -6.39
C LEU A 81 17.14 1.62 -5.56
N ILE A 82 17.31 1.56 -4.23
CA ILE A 82 17.14 2.70 -3.33
C ILE A 82 18.11 3.83 -3.69
N SER A 83 19.36 3.51 -4.02
CA SER A 83 20.40 4.52 -4.34
C SER A 83 20.11 5.37 -5.58
N ARG A 84 19.18 4.94 -6.44
CA ARG A 84 18.71 5.71 -7.60
C ARG A 84 17.92 6.95 -7.20
N MET A 85 17.30 6.92 -6.02
CA MET A 85 16.54 8.03 -5.44
C MET A 85 17.43 8.79 -4.44
N ARG A 86 17.55 10.11 -4.59
CA ARG A 86 18.40 10.98 -3.74
C ARG A 86 17.62 12.18 -3.21
N GLY A 87 18.12 12.83 -2.17
CA GLY A 87 17.56 14.08 -1.63
C GLY A 87 16.54 13.92 -0.49
N ASP A 88 16.45 12.72 0.10
CA ASP A 88 15.64 12.47 1.32
C ASP A 88 16.45 11.79 2.44
N GLU A 89 17.71 12.20 2.59
CA GLU A 89 18.66 11.56 3.53
C GLU A 89 18.14 11.60 4.98
N ARG A 90 17.26 12.56 5.29
CA ARG A 90 16.58 12.72 6.59
C ARG A 90 15.72 11.51 6.95
N HIS A 91 15.16 10.81 5.97
CA HIS A 91 14.34 9.61 6.18
C HIS A 91 15.09 8.32 5.87
N SER A 92 16.42 8.33 5.74
CA SER A 92 17.20 7.12 5.40
C SER A 92 16.94 5.97 6.38
N PHE A 93 16.92 6.26 7.70
CA PHE A 93 16.64 5.23 8.70
C PHE A 93 15.17 4.77 8.67
N SER A 94 14.23 5.68 8.40
CA SER A 94 12.83 5.32 8.19
C SER A 94 12.73 4.33 7.02
N SER A 95 13.38 4.62 5.90
CA SER A 95 13.38 3.74 4.72
C SER A 95 14.05 2.40 5.02
N SER A 96 15.27 2.40 5.56
CA SER A 96 16.06 1.19 5.77
C SER A 96 15.43 0.24 6.78
N SER A 97 14.85 0.77 7.86
CA SER A 97 14.22 -0.06 8.89
C SER A 97 12.98 -0.81 8.40
N THR A 98 12.39 -0.41 7.28
CA THR A 98 11.14 -0.99 6.75
C THR A 98 11.39 -2.02 5.65
N MET A 99 12.63 -2.12 5.16
CA MET A 99 12.97 -2.82 3.93
C MET A 99 12.66 -4.32 3.99
N ASP A 100 13.05 -4.99 5.07
CA ASP A 100 12.83 -6.43 5.28
C ASP A 100 11.34 -6.79 5.31
N VAL A 101 10.56 -6.08 6.12
CA VAL A 101 9.10 -6.28 6.22
C VAL A 101 8.41 -6.09 4.88
N LEU A 102 8.79 -5.05 4.13
CA LEU A 102 8.23 -4.80 2.80
C LEU A 102 8.62 -5.90 1.80
N TRP A 103 9.87 -6.36 1.83
CA TRP A 103 10.32 -7.43 0.95
C TRP A 103 9.50 -8.70 1.18
N VAL A 104 9.48 -9.21 2.41
CA VAL A 104 8.76 -10.45 2.73
C VAL A 104 7.27 -10.31 2.43
N LEU A 105 6.67 -9.15 2.71
CA LEU A 105 5.26 -8.92 2.40
C LEU A 105 4.95 -9.09 0.91
N TYR A 106 5.81 -8.59 0.02
CA TYR A 106 5.59 -8.68 -1.41
C TYR A 106 6.17 -9.95 -2.06
N ASP A 107 7.06 -10.66 -1.36
CA ASP A 107 7.69 -11.89 -1.85
C ASP A 107 6.87 -13.13 -1.47
N GLU A 108 6.31 -13.13 -0.26
CA GLU A 108 5.69 -14.32 0.33
C GLU A 108 4.18 -14.20 0.54
N ILE A 109 3.58 -13.01 0.50
CA ILE A 109 2.12 -12.88 0.57
C ILE A 109 1.54 -13.01 -0.85
N PRO A 110 0.92 -14.16 -1.18
CA PRO A 110 0.76 -14.62 -2.56
C PRO A 110 -0.27 -13.81 -3.37
N ASN A 111 -1.09 -12.99 -2.73
CA ASN A 111 -2.22 -12.33 -3.35
C ASN A 111 -2.04 -10.80 -3.44
N VAL A 112 -0.78 -10.33 -3.48
CA VAL A 112 -0.43 -8.95 -3.82
C VAL A 112 0.42 -8.97 -5.09
N SER A 113 -0.24 -8.87 -6.26
CA SER A 113 0.42 -9.00 -7.57
C SER A 113 0.22 -7.76 -8.46
N PRO A 114 1.24 -7.36 -9.26
CA PRO A 114 1.10 -6.31 -10.26
C PRO A 114 0.26 -6.75 -11.47
N GLU A 115 0.00 -8.05 -11.63
CA GLU A 115 -0.79 -8.60 -12.74
C GLU A 115 -2.29 -8.43 -12.52
N SER A 116 -2.73 -8.49 -11.26
CA SER A 116 -4.14 -8.44 -10.86
C SER A 116 -4.48 -7.30 -9.86
N PRO A 117 -3.98 -6.05 -10.02
CA PRO A 117 -4.17 -4.99 -9.03
C PRO A 117 -5.62 -4.52 -8.89
N ASP A 118 -6.51 -4.97 -9.78
CA ASP A 118 -7.93 -4.65 -9.78
C ASP A 118 -8.82 -5.79 -9.28
N ASP A 119 -8.22 -6.94 -8.94
CA ASP A 119 -8.97 -8.06 -8.40
C ASP A 119 -9.63 -7.66 -7.08
N ASP A 120 -10.93 -7.91 -6.98
CA ASP A 120 -11.68 -7.63 -5.76
C ASP A 120 -11.25 -8.58 -4.64
N ASP A 121 -10.81 -9.80 -4.98
CA ASP A 121 -10.43 -10.86 -4.06
C ASP A 121 -8.94 -10.89 -3.69
N ARG A 122 -8.15 -9.92 -4.17
CA ARG A 122 -6.73 -9.83 -3.80
C ARG A 122 -6.48 -9.36 -2.37
N ASP A 123 -5.29 -9.57 -1.83
CA ASP A 123 -4.91 -8.95 -0.57
C ASP A 123 -4.64 -7.45 -0.75
N ARG A 124 -4.84 -6.68 0.32
CA ARG A 124 -4.67 -5.22 0.34
C ARG A 124 -3.52 -4.86 1.27
N PHE A 125 -2.55 -4.09 0.78
CA PHE A 125 -1.45 -3.56 1.60
C PHE A 125 -1.45 -2.04 1.64
N LEU A 126 -1.49 -1.48 2.84
CA LEU A 126 -1.48 -0.06 3.12
C LEU A 126 -0.16 0.33 3.80
N LEU A 127 0.64 1.19 3.18
CA LEU A 127 1.82 1.78 3.82
C LEU A 127 1.43 3.08 4.53
N SER A 128 1.08 2.99 5.82
CA SER A 128 0.72 4.16 6.64
C SER A 128 1.92 5.04 6.92
N LYS A 129 3.07 4.40 7.25
CA LYS A 129 4.34 5.10 7.47
C LYS A 129 4.92 5.57 6.15
N GLY A 130 4.25 6.51 5.51
CA GLY A 130 4.54 6.94 4.14
C GLY A 130 5.81 7.78 4.01
N HIS A 131 6.46 8.19 5.11
CA HIS A 131 7.72 8.92 5.09
C HIS A 131 8.92 8.01 4.85
N GLY A 132 9.86 8.46 4.03
CA GLY A 132 10.96 7.63 3.53
C GLY A 132 10.48 6.44 2.68
N PRO A 133 9.62 6.64 1.67
CA PRO A 133 9.04 5.56 0.87
C PRO A 133 10.01 4.93 -0.14
N MET A 134 11.31 5.28 -0.10
CA MET A 134 12.31 4.80 -1.06
C MET A 134 12.43 3.27 -1.05
N ALA A 135 12.45 2.62 0.13
CA ALA A 135 12.42 1.16 0.23
C ALA A 135 11.14 0.57 -0.40
N TYR A 136 9.99 1.25 -0.23
CA TYR A 136 8.74 0.80 -0.81
C TYR A 136 8.76 0.85 -2.34
N TYR A 137 9.22 1.94 -2.93
CA TYR A 137 9.35 2.01 -4.39
C TYR A 137 10.39 1.05 -4.95
N ALA A 138 11.48 0.81 -4.22
CA ALA A 138 12.46 -0.21 -4.60
C ALA A 138 11.84 -1.61 -4.62
N VAL A 139 11.06 -1.99 -3.60
CA VAL A 139 10.32 -3.26 -3.58
C VAL A 139 9.29 -3.32 -4.70
N LEU A 140 8.51 -2.26 -4.92
CA LEU A 140 7.56 -2.22 -6.04
C LEU A 140 8.25 -2.36 -7.41
N ALA A 141 9.44 -1.78 -7.58
CA ALA A 141 10.23 -1.96 -8.79
C ALA A 141 10.75 -3.40 -8.92
N ALA A 142 11.32 -3.95 -7.84
CA ALA A 142 11.82 -5.32 -7.80
C ALA A 142 10.71 -6.36 -8.12
N LYS A 143 9.47 -6.08 -7.70
CA LYS A 143 8.31 -6.95 -7.85
C LYS A 143 7.46 -6.63 -9.08
N GLY A 144 7.95 -5.80 -10.01
CA GLY A 144 7.32 -5.55 -11.31
C GLY A 144 6.12 -4.58 -11.31
N PHE A 145 5.78 -3.97 -10.17
CA PHE A 145 4.77 -2.90 -10.11
C PHE A 145 5.26 -1.61 -10.78
N LEU A 146 6.57 -1.37 -10.76
CA LEU A 146 7.23 -0.21 -11.35
C LEU A 146 8.38 -0.65 -12.25
N ARG A 147 8.61 0.07 -13.34
CA ARG A 147 9.88 0.00 -14.06
C ARG A 147 11.00 0.62 -13.21
N PRO A 148 12.17 -0.04 -13.04
CA PRO A 148 13.30 0.50 -12.27
C PRO A 148 13.75 1.89 -12.74
N GLU A 149 13.66 2.21 -14.03
CA GLU A 149 14.02 3.53 -14.58
C GLU A 149 13.17 4.67 -14.01
N LEU A 150 11.97 4.36 -13.51
CA LEU A 150 11.11 5.35 -12.90
C LEU A 150 11.69 5.88 -11.59
N LEU A 151 12.51 5.08 -10.90
CA LEU A 151 13.19 5.48 -9.66
C LEU A 151 14.12 6.67 -9.90
N ASP A 152 14.73 6.80 -11.08
CA ASP A 152 15.59 7.93 -11.45
C ASP A 152 14.81 9.25 -11.59
N THR A 153 13.48 9.16 -11.76
CA THR A 153 12.61 10.33 -11.91
C THR A 153 12.05 10.82 -10.58
N TRP A 154 12.32 10.13 -9.47
CA TRP A 154 11.82 10.44 -8.14
C TRP A 154 11.87 11.93 -7.79
N ALA A 155 10.78 12.45 -7.21
CA ALA A 155 10.64 13.84 -6.78
C ALA A 155 10.86 14.91 -7.87
N THR A 156 10.99 14.51 -9.15
CA THR A 156 10.99 15.45 -10.27
C THR A 156 9.57 15.84 -10.66
N LYS A 157 9.45 16.96 -11.38
CA LYS A 157 8.18 17.42 -11.93
C LYS A 157 7.59 16.32 -12.86
N ASN A 158 6.35 15.93 -12.60
CA ASN A 158 5.59 14.87 -13.29
C ASN A 158 5.97 13.43 -12.94
N SER A 159 6.92 13.19 -12.04
CA SER A 159 7.15 11.84 -11.55
C SER A 159 5.91 11.32 -10.80
N PRO A 160 5.52 10.06 -10.99
CA PRO A 160 4.53 9.42 -10.14
C PRO A 160 5.07 9.16 -8.73
N LEU A 161 6.39 9.18 -8.55
CA LEU A 161 7.05 8.89 -7.30
C LEU A 161 7.44 10.21 -6.61
N GLY A 162 6.80 10.52 -5.49
CA GLY A 162 7.13 11.67 -4.63
C GLY A 162 7.22 11.27 -3.16
N PHE A 163 7.63 12.20 -2.29
CA PHE A 163 8.02 11.98 -0.87
C PHE A 163 7.02 11.20 0.01
N ALA A 164 5.80 10.97 -0.48
CA ALA A 164 4.90 9.95 0.03
C ALA A 164 4.21 9.21 -1.15
N PRO A 165 3.82 7.93 -0.99
CA PRO A 165 3.07 7.18 -1.99
C PRO A 165 1.77 7.86 -2.39
N ASP A 166 1.36 7.70 -3.64
CA ASP A 166 0.12 8.24 -4.18
C ASP A 166 -0.64 7.16 -4.94
N ARG A 167 -1.76 6.68 -4.36
CA ARG A 167 -2.59 5.62 -4.97
C ARG A 167 -3.21 6.02 -6.30
N THR A 168 -3.25 7.32 -6.61
CA THR A 168 -3.80 7.81 -7.89
C THR A 168 -2.78 7.76 -9.02
N LYS A 169 -1.50 7.55 -8.70
CA LYS A 169 -0.39 7.55 -9.67
C LYS A 169 0.26 6.18 -9.84
N ILE A 170 0.19 5.31 -8.84
CA ILE A 170 0.84 4.00 -8.87
C ILE A 170 -0.21 2.91 -8.74
N SER A 171 -0.34 2.07 -9.78
CA SER A 171 -1.23 0.90 -9.76
C SER A 171 -0.77 -0.11 -8.72
N GLY A 172 -1.70 -0.68 -7.94
CA GLY A 172 -1.39 -1.59 -6.83
C GLY A 172 -1.11 -0.92 -5.49
N VAL A 173 -0.88 0.40 -5.45
CA VAL A 173 -0.74 1.14 -4.17
C VAL A 173 -2.12 1.48 -3.61
N GLU A 174 -2.38 1.09 -2.35
CA GLU A 174 -3.71 1.24 -1.73
C GLU A 174 -3.99 2.57 -1.07
N MET A 175 -2.99 3.36 -0.76
CA MET A 175 -3.23 4.63 -0.09
C MET A 175 -2.27 5.70 -0.57
N SER A 176 -2.77 6.93 -0.60
CA SER A 176 -1.90 8.10 -0.62
C SER A 176 -1.44 8.32 0.81
N GLY A 177 -0.13 8.24 1.04
CA GLY A 177 0.47 8.28 2.37
C GLY A 177 0.97 9.67 2.76
N GLY A 178 1.72 9.71 3.86
CA GLY A 178 2.50 10.89 4.28
C GLY A 178 1.87 11.71 5.41
N SER A 179 0.62 11.45 5.79
CA SER A 179 0.06 11.95 7.04
C SER A 179 -0.07 10.77 8.01
N LEU A 180 0.69 10.83 9.10
CA LEU A 180 0.74 9.79 10.12
C LEU A 180 -0.68 9.50 10.66
N GLY A 181 -0.91 8.26 11.08
CA GLY A 181 -2.16 7.85 11.74
C GLY A 181 -3.34 7.60 10.80
N HIS A 182 -3.21 7.79 9.48
CA HIS A 182 -4.32 7.59 8.55
C HIS A 182 -4.47 6.15 8.06
N GLY A 183 -3.37 5.41 7.94
CA GLY A 183 -3.40 4.10 7.29
C GLY A 183 -4.19 3.06 8.07
N LEU A 184 -4.08 3.00 9.41
CA LEU A 184 -4.84 2.02 10.20
C LEU A 184 -6.37 2.29 10.15
N PRO A 185 -6.88 3.52 10.34
CA PRO A 185 -8.29 3.82 10.09
C PRO A 185 -8.76 3.46 8.68
N LEU A 186 -7.95 3.72 7.65
CA LEU A 186 -8.27 3.34 6.27
C LEU A 186 -8.34 1.81 6.13
N ALA A 187 -7.39 1.07 6.71
CA ALA A 187 -7.36 -0.38 6.68
C ALA A 187 -8.58 -1.00 7.39
N VAL A 188 -9.02 -0.40 8.51
CA VAL A 188 -10.27 -0.74 9.19
C VAL A 188 -11.47 -0.58 8.24
N GLY A 189 -11.55 0.56 7.54
CA GLY A 189 -12.60 0.81 6.54
C GLY A 189 -12.58 -0.20 5.40
N VAL A 190 -11.40 -0.56 4.89
CA VAL A 190 -11.23 -1.58 3.84
C VAL A 190 -11.73 -2.95 4.33
N ALA A 191 -11.32 -3.39 5.52
CA ALA A 191 -11.76 -4.65 6.10
C ALA A 191 -13.28 -4.69 6.34
N MET A 192 -13.86 -3.59 6.81
CA MET A 192 -15.33 -3.47 6.92
C MET A 192 -16.02 -3.55 5.55
N GLY A 193 -15.48 -2.87 4.53
CA GLY A 193 -16.02 -2.90 3.18
C GLY A 193 -16.04 -4.30 2.59
N LEU A 194 -14.95 -5.05 2.75
CA LEU A 194 -14.87 -6.46 2.34
C LEU A 194 -15.92 -7.32 3.06
N ARG A 195 -16.08 -7.13 4.38
CA ARG A 195 -17.10 -7.84 5.16
C ARG A 195 -18.52 -7.53 4.69
N ILE A 196 -18.85 -6.27 4.42
CA ILE A 196 -20.17 -5.86 3.89
C ILE A 196 -20.44 -6.52 2.53
N GLN A 197 -19.40 -6.72 1.72
CA GLN A 197 -19.47 -7.41 0.44
C GLN A 197 -19.47 -8.95 0.57
N ASN A 198 -19.49 -9.50 1.79
CA ASN A 198 -19.36 -10.92 2.09
C ASN A 198 -18.06 -11.55 1.53
N ARG A 199 -16.98 -10.76 1.45
CA ARG A 199 -15.65 -11.21 1.02
C ARG A 199 -14.78 -11.45 2.24
N HIS A 200 -14.69 -12.71 2.66
CA HIS A 200 -13.97 -13.10 3.89
C HIS A 200 -12.56 -13.66 3.65
N ALA A 201 -12.25 -14.04 2.41
CA ALA A 201 -10.93 -14.56 2.04
C ALA A 201 -9.83 -13.49 1.95
N PRO A 202 -10.07 -12.29 1.37
CA PRO A 202 -9.01 -11.30 1.20
C PRO A 202 -8.48 -10.77 2.53
N ARG A 203 -7.16 -10.61 2.65
CA ARG A 203 -6.49 -10.09 3.85
C ARG A 203 -6.15 -8.61 3.66
N VAL A 204 -6.17 -7.87 4.76
CA VAL A 204 -5.83 -6.45 4.80
C VAL A 204 -4.62 -6.26 5.71
N PHE A 205 -3.53 -5.79 5.14
CA PHE A 205 -2.30 -5.49 5.84
C PHE A 205 -2.09 -3.98 5.89
N VAL A 206 -1.64 -3.49 7.04
CA VAL A 206 -1.22 -2.09 7.18
C VAL A 206 0.07 -2.00 7.96
N LEU A 207 1.06 -1.32 7.39
CA LEU A 207 2.34 -1.08 8.04
C LEU A 207 2.37 0.34 8.61
N ILE A 208 2.46 0.44 9.94
CA ILE A 208 2.55 1.68 10.69
C ILE A 208 3.91 1.76 11.41
N GLY A 209 4.39 2.97 11.68
CA GLY A 209 5.54 3.18 12.56
C GLY A 209 5.14 3.30 14.03
N ASP A 210 6.05 2.99 14.95
CA ASP A 210 5.89 3.27 16.39
C ASP A 210 5.56 4.74 16.69
N GLY A 211 6.13 5.69 15.93
CA GLY A 211 5.82 7.11 16.06
C GLY A 211 4.40 7.49 15.63
N GLU A 212 3.71 6.67 14.84
CA GLU A 212 2.31 6.96 14.47
C GLU A 212 1.33 6.75 15.63
N PHE A 213 1.75 6.12 16.74
CA PHE A 213 0.92 6.06 17.93
C PHE A 213 0.86 7.41 18.67
N ASP A 214 1.65 8.41 18.29
CA ASP A 214 1.43 9.79 18.75
C ASP A 214 0.12 10.38 18.16
N GLU A 215 -0.45 9.77 17.11
CA GLU A 215 -1.71 10.18 16.49
C GLU A 215 -2.93 9.46 17.09
N GLY A 216 -3.91 10.23 17.55
CA GLY A 216 -5.13 9.71 18.20
C GLY A 216 -5.97 8.76 17.33
N SER A 217 -5.94 8.95 16.00
CA SER A 217 -6.69 8.13 15.04
C SER A 217 -6.29 6.66 15.08
N ASN A 218 -5.03 6.35 15.35
CA ASN A 218 -4.57 4.97 15.49
C ASN A 218 -5.17 4.29 16.73
N HIS A 219 -5.31 5.04 17.84
CA HIS A 219 -5.94 4.51 19.06
C HIS A 219 -7.42 4.24 18.86
N GLU A 220 -8.14 5.14 18.19
CA GLU A 220 -9.55 4.95 17.84
C GLU A 220 -9.74 3.72 16.92
N ALA A 221 -8.90 3.59 15.90
CA ALA A 221 -8.96 2.47 14.97
C ALA A 221 -8.60 1.13 15.64
N MET A 222 -7.57 1.12 16.50
CA MET A 222 -7.19 -0.04 17.32
C MET A 222 -8.34 -0.50 18.21
N ALA A 223 -8.95 0.43 18.95
CA ALA A 223 -10.08 0.15 19.83
C ALA A 223 -11.29 -0.41 19.05
N PHE A 224 -11.62 0.19 17.92
CA PHE A 224 -12.76 -0.24 17.10
C PHE A 224 -12.51 -1.62 16.48
N ALA A 225 -11.37 -1.84 15.83
CA ALA A 225 -11.10 -3.06 15.08
C ALA A 225 -11.10 -4.32 15.95
N GLY A 226 -10.55 -4.22 17.17
CA GLY A 226 -10.56 -5.31 18.14
C GLY A 226 -11.98 -5.66 18.59
N ARG A 227 -12.78 -4.66 18.99
CA ARG A 227 -14.20 -4.86 19.38
C ARG A 227 -15.07 -5.36 18.23
N ALA A 228 -14.82 -4.89 17.02
CA ALA A 228 -15.50 -5.32 15.80
C ALA A 228 -14.98 -6.66 15.26
N ARG A 229 -13.96 -7.26 15.92
CA ARG A 229 -13.37 -8.55 15.55
C ARG A 229 -13.00 -8.60 14.08
N LEU A 230 -12.26 -7.59 13.59
CA LEU A 230 -11.86 -7.48 12.18
C LEU A 230 -10.76 -8.49 11.84
N ASN A 231 -11.07 -9.77 11.90
CA ASN A 231 -10.11 -10.85 11.74
C ASN A 231 -9.32 -10.83 10.43
N GLN A 232 -9.81 -10.24 9.34
CA GLN A 232 -9.05 -10.08 8.09
C GLN A 232 -7.93 -9.02 8.17
N LEU A 233 -7.89 -8.21 9.25
CA LEU A 233 -6.94 -7.13 9.43
C LEU A 233 -5.70 -7.58 10.21
N THR A 234 -4.54 -7.34 9.59
CA THR A 234 -3.22 -7.46 10.21
C THR A 234 -2.55 -6.09 10.22
N VAL A 235 -2.25 -5.56 11.41
CA VAL A 235 -1.39 -4.39 11.56
C VAL A 235 0.03 -4.86 11.83
N ILE A 236 0.97 -4.31 11.08
CA ILE A 236 2.40 -4.51 11.31
C ILE A 236 2.90 -3.20 11.89
N VAL A 237 3.37 -3.24 13.13
CA VAL A 237 4.00 -2.10 13.79
C VAL A 237 5.49 -2.23 13.65
N LEU A 238 6.10 -1.30 12.93
CA LEU A 238 7.54 -1.19 12.88
C LEU A 238 8.05 -0.41 14.10
N ASP A 239 8.52 -1.14 15.11
CA ASP A 239 9.12 -0.57 16.31
C ASP A 239 10.63 -0.37 16.09
N ASN A 240 10.98 0.82 15.60
CA ASN A 240 12.36 1.20 15.35
C ASN A 240 12.90 2.24 16.36
N GLY A 241 12.17 2.46 17.45
CA GLY A 241 12.53 3.36 18.54
C GLY A 241 12.55 4.84 18.13
N THR A 242 11.64 5.25 17.25
CA THR A 242 11.52 6.65 16.81
C THR A 242 10.32 7.39 17.41
N ALA A 243 9.45 6.69 18.14
CA ALA A 243 8.35 7.30 18.87
C ALA A 243 8.84 8.36 19.89
N SER A 244 8.19 9.53 19.89
CA SER A 244 8.62 10.68 20.71
C SER A 244 8.47 10.40 22.20
N MET A 245 7.37 9.75 22.58
CA MET A 245 7.00 9.47 23.96
C MET A 245 7.39 8.06 24.41
N GLY A 246 7.77 7.20 23.46
CA GLY A 246 7.95 5.77 23.66
C GLY A 246 6.67 5.06 24.10
N TRP A 247 6.75 3.74 24.29
CA TRP A 247 5.58 2.93 24.62
C TRP A 247 5.85 2.00 25.80
N PRO A 248 5.71 2.51 27.04
CA PRO A 248 5.87 1.70 28.24
C PRO A 248 4.95 0.49 28.20
N HIS A 249 5.48 -0.64 28.68
CA HIS A 249 4.83 -1.97 28.71
C HIS A 249 4.69 -2.66 27.35
N GLY A 250 5.22 -2.08 26.26
CA GLY A 250 5.19 -2.67 24.92
C GLY A 250 3.95 -2.25 24.13
N ILE A 251 4.13 -2.13 22.81
CA ILE A 251 3.03 -1.79 21.89
C ILE A 251 2.03 -2.95 21.81
N ASP A 252 2.51 -4.19 21.86
CA ASP A 252 1.71 -5.41 21.89
C ASP A 252 0.65 -5.37 22.99
N LYS A 253 0.98 -4.92 24.21
CA LYS A 253 0.01 -4.85 25.31
C LYS A 253 -1.13 -3.88 25.09
N ARG A 254 -0.94 -2.86 24.25
CA ARG A 254 -2.05 -1.95 23.88
C ARG A 254 -3.05 -2.64 22.98
N PHE A 255 -2.56 -3.36 21.97
CA PHE A 255 -3.40 -4.16 21.07
C PHE A 255 -4.12 -5.28 21.80
N ASP A 256 -3.40 -6.04 22.64
CA ASP A 256 -3.98 -7.12 23.44
C ASP A 256 -5.14 -6.63 24.31
N GLY A 257 -4.94 -5.49 25.00
CA GLY A 257 -5.97 -4.84 25.82
C GLY A 257 -7.23 -4.42 25.05
N GLU A 258 -7.11 -4.17 23.74
CA GLU A 258 -8.24 -3.83 22.86
C GLU A 258 -8.86 -5.03 22.15
N GLY A 259 -8.40 -6.25 22.43
CA GLY A 259 -8.99 -7.47 21.86
C GLY A 259 -8.32 -7.92 20.56
N TRP A 260 -7.03 -7.63 20.35
CA TRP A 260 -6.23 -8.15 19.23
C TRP A 260 -5.38 -9.35 19.65
N ASP A 261 -5.11 -10.25 18.71
CA ASP A 261 -3.99 -11.19 18.87
C ASP A 261 -2.69 -10.45 18.60
N THR A 262 -1.61 -10.80 19.31
CA THR A 262 -0.34 -10.08 19.25
C THR A 262 0.85 -11.02 19.12
N ILE A 263 1.85 -10.60 18.33
CA ILE A 263 3.11 -11.31 18.15
C ILE A 263 4.23 -10.27 18.09
N ASN A 264 5.31 -10.49 18.85
CA ASN A 264 6.54 -9.72 18.73
C ASN A 264 7.54 -10.52 17.91
N ILE A 265 8.20 -9.89 16.94
CA ILE A 265 9.20 -10.52 16.07
C ILE A 265 10.44 -9.64 15.92
N ASN A 266 11.55 -10.26 15.52
CA ASN A 266 12.69 -9.55 14.96
C ASN A 266 12.34 -9.06 13.54
N GLY A 267 12.19 -7.74 13.36
CA GLY A 267 11.80 -7.14 12.08
C GLY A 267 12.89 -7.15 10.99
N ALA A 268 14.05 -7.78 11.26
CA ALA A 268 15.09 -8.04 10.27
C ALA A 268 15.27 -9.55 9.98
N ASP A 269 14.47 -10.41 10.61
CA ASP A 269 14.49 -11.86 10.36
C ASP A 269 13.36 -12.23 9.40
N HIS A 270 13.72 -12.63 8.18
CA HIS A 270 12.73 -12.90 7.13
C HIS A 270 11.87 -14.12 7.48
N GLU A 271 12.41 -15.12 8.18
CA GLU A 271 11.66 -16.31 8.59
C GLU A 271 10.62 -15.95 9.66
N GLU A 272 10.98 -15.13 10.65
CA GLU A 272 10.02 -14.67 11.66
C GLU A 272 8.91 -13.79 11.05
N ILE A 273 9.28 -12.89 10.13
CA ILE A 273 8.31 -12.05 9.41
C ILE A 273 7.36 -12.93 8.60
N ALA A 274 7.89 -13.86 7.80
CA ALA A 274 7.11 -14.77 6.98
C ALA A 274 6.15 -15.62 7.82
N ALA A 275 6.64 -16.21 8.92
CA ALA A 275 5.83 -17.01 9.82
C ALA A 275 4.70 -16.20 10.47
N ALA A 276 4.97 -14.95 10.87
CA ALA A 276 3.95 -14.08 11.45
C ALA A 276 2.91 -13.65 10.42
N LEU A 277 3.33 -13.32 9.19
CA LEU A 277 2.44 -12.85 8.13
C LEU A 277 1.68 -13.98 7.42
N ASN A 278 2.15 -15.23 7.45
CA ASN A 278 1.43 -16.39 6.90
C ASN A 278 0.56 -17.13 7.92
N ARG A 279 0.55 -16.68 9.17
CA ARG A 279 -0.27 -17.29 10.22
C ARG A 279 -1.75 -17.25 9.86
N ASP A 280 -2.44 -18.36 10.12
CA ASP A 280 -3.90 -18.43 10.01
C ASP A 280 -4.58 -17.41 10.93
N HIS A 281 -5.58 -16.73 10.39
CA HIS A 281 -6.34 -15.74 11.14
C HIS A 281 -7.36 -16.43 12.06
N ASN A 282 -7.39 -15.98 13.32
CA ASN A 282 -8.40 -16.39 14.29
C ASN A 282 -9.68 -15.55 14.13
N ASP A 283 -10.48 -15.46 15.18
CA ASP A 283 -11.65 -14.57 15.26
C ASP A 283 -11.31 -13.12 15.64
N ARG A 284 -10.02 -12.80 15.80
CA ARG A 284 -9.49 -11.48 16.22
C ARG A 284 -8.56 -10.90 15.14
N PRO A 285 -8.46 -9.57 15.04
CA PRO A 285 -7.42 -8.94 14.23
C PRO A 285 -6.03 -9.20 14.84
N LEU A 286 -4.98 -9.16 14.02
CA LEU A 286 -3.61 -9.49 14.42
C LEU A 286 -2.72 -8.24 14.43
N ALA A 287 -1.97 -8.04 15.50
CA ALA A 287 -0.88 -7.07 15.58
C ALA A 287 0.48 -7.77 15.63
N VAL A 288 1.29 -7.53 14.61
CA VAL A 288 2.69 -7.98 14.53
C VAL A 288 3.57 -6.80 14.86
N VAL A 289 4.24 -6.83 16.02
CA VAL A 289 5.20 -5.80 16.43
C VAL A 289 6.59 -6.25 16.00
N ALA A 290 7.11 -5.64 14.94
CA ALA A 290 8.39 -5.94 14.34
C ALA A 290 9.45 -4.96 14.86
N THR A 291 10.31 -5.42 15.77
CA THR A 291 11.36 -4.58 16.35
C THR A 291 12.57 -4.52 15.42
N VAL A 292 13.05 -3.31 15.09
CA VAL A 292 14.20 -3.09 14.21
C VAL A 292 15.19 -2.13 14.86
N THR A 293 16.43 -2.58 15.05
CA THR A 293 17.49 -1.74 15.59
C THR A 293 18.22 -0.98 14.48
N ARG A 294 18.90 0.12 14.82
CA ARG A 294 19.81 0.80 13.88
C ARG A 294 20.94 -0.09 13.37
N GLN A 295 21.35 -1.09 14.16
CA GLN A 295 22.40 -2.02 13.76
C GLN A 295 21.90 -3.01 12.70
N SER A 296 20.72 -3.62 12.92
CA SER A 296 20.10 -4.54 11.97
C SER A 296 19.70 -3.85 10.66
N ALA A 297 19.28 -2.59 10.71
CA ALA A 297 18.96 -1.80 9.51
C ALA A 297 20.21 -1.33 8.72
N ARG A 298 21.40 -1.32 9.34
CA ARG A 298 22.67 -0.95 8.69
C ARG A 298 23.32 -2.13 8.00
N SER A 299 23.24 -3.33 8.57
CA SER A 299 23.76 -4.56 7.94
C SER A 299 23.13 -4.82 6.58
N SER A 300 21.87 -4.45 6.39
CA SER A 300 21.14 -4.59 5.13
C SER A 300 21.51 -3.54 4.06
N ILE A 301 22.27 -2.48 4.42
CA ILE A 301 22.74 -1.45 3.47
C ILE A 301 24.27 -1.48 3.28
N GLN A 302 25.04 -1.90 4.29
CA GLN A 302 26.51 -1.81 4.33
C GLN A 302 27.27 -3.06 3.88
N GLN A 303 26.65 -4.05 3.23
CA GLN A 303 27.39 -5.18 2.65
C GLN A 303 28.24 -4.82 1.39
N ARG A 304 28.65 -3.56 1.20
CA ARG A 304 29.70 -3.15 0.25
C ARG A 304 30.57 -2.03 0.78
#